data_AF-A0A7W7RR32-F1
#
_entry.id   AF-A0A7W7RR32-F1
#
_cell.length_a   1.000
_cell.length_b   1.000
_cell.length_c   1.000
_cell.angle_alpha   90.00
_cell.angle_beta   90.00
_cell.angle_gamma   90.00
#
_symmetry.space_group_name_H-M   'P 1'
#
loop_
_entity.id
_entity.type
_entity.pdbx_description
1 polymer ?
#
loop_
_entity_poly.entity_id
_entity_poly.type
_entity_poly.pdbx_seq_one_letter_code
_entity_poly.pdbx_strand_id
1 'polypeptide(L)'
;MSGWQVQEAKQRFSEVVRRAVSEGPQVVTRHGEEVAVVIDIAEYRRLKGDAPDFRQFLLADPDWDDDIEFPRNQDLPREVDLD
;
A
#
# COMPACT_ATOMS: atom_id res chain seq x y z
N MET A 1 2.27 -26.14 -4.62
CA MET A 1 2.95 -24.94 -4.06
C MET A 1 3.41 -25.29 -2.66
N SER A 2 4.63 -24.90 -2.29
CA SER A 2 5.21 -25.17 -0.96
C SER A 2 4.67 -24.17 0.05
N GLY A 3 3.63 -24.54 0.80
CA GLY A 3 3.07 -23.73 1.89
C GLY A 3 3.54 -24.20 3.26
N TRP A 4 3.50 -23.32 4.26
CA TRP A 4 3.86 -23.63 5.63
C TRP A 4 2.75 -24.38 6.31
N GLN A 5 2.96 -25.63 6.72
CA GLN A 5 1.98 -26.31 7.57
C GLN A 5 1.88 -25.56 8.92
N VAL A 6 0.68 -25.41 9.49
CA VAL A 6 0.43 -24.61 10.71
C VAL A 6 1.44 -24.92 11.84
N GLN A 7 1.78 -26.19 12.07
CA GLN A 7 2.75 -26.57 13.09
C GLN A 7 4.18 -26.07 12.80
N GLU A 8 4.58 -26.02 11.54
CA GLU A 8 5.88 -25.49 11.11
C GLU A 8 5.90 -23.97 11.20
N ALA A 9 4.84 -23.31 10.70
CA ALA A 9 4.69 -21.86 10.78
C ALA A 9 4.78 -21.36 12.23
N LYS A 10 4.19 -22.09 13.18
CA LYS A 10 4.29 -21.78 14.62
C LYS A 10 5.74 -21.83 15.14
N GLN A 11 6.52 -22.83 14.72
CA GLN A 11 7.90 -23.01 15.18
C GLN A 11 8.87 -22.02 14.53
N ARG A 12 8.56 -21.59 13.29
CA ARG A 12 9.42 -20.73 12.48
C ARG A 12 8.77 -19.39 12.17
N PHE A 13 7.90 -18.90 13.06
CA PHE A 13 7.07 -17.73 12.77
C PHE A 13 7.87 -16.49 12.39
N SER A 14 8.99 -16.23 13.07
CA SER A 14 9.89 -15.13 12.73
C SER A 14 10.46 -15.24 11.31
N GLU A 15 10.68 -16.45 10.81
CA GLU A 15 11.12 -16.67 9.43
C GLU A 15 9.98 -16.46 8.45
N VAL A 16 8.79 -16.97 8.73
CA VAL A 16 7.58 -16.73 7.92
C VAL A 16 7.37 -15.23 7.73
N VAL A 17 7.45 -14.45 8.81
CA VAL A 17 7.30 -12.99 8.76
C VAL A 17 8.43 -12.35 7.94
N ARG A 18 9.70 -12.74 8.14
CA ARG A 18 10.81 -12.21 7.33
C ARG A 18 10.60 -12.46 5.84
N ARG A 19 10.23 -13.69 5.46
CA ARG A 19 9.96 -14.04 4.06
C ARG A 19 8.74 -13.31 3.51
N ALA A 20 7.69 -13.11 4.32
CA ALA A 20 6.54 -12.30 3.93
C ALA A 20 6.93 -10.87 3.53
N VAL A 21 7.94 -10.31 4.20
CA VAL A 21 8.46 -8.96 3.92
C VAL A 21 9.45 -8.95 2.75
N SER A 22 10.38 -9.91 2.67
CA SER A 22 11.47 -9.87 1.68
C SER A 22 11.21 -10.64 0.38
N GLU A 23 10.39 -11.68 0.43
CA GLU A 23 10.14 -12.61 -0.69
C GLU A 23 8.68 -12.56 -1.18
N GLY A 24 7.78 -11.96 -0.40
CA GLY A 24 6.36 -11.84 -0.71
C GLY A 24 5.47 -12.86 0.02
N PRO A 25 4.18 -12.95 -0.33
CA PRO A 25 3.16 -13.68 0.43
C PRO A 25 3.54 -15.12 0.79
N GLN A 26 3.33 -15.48 2.07
CA GLN A 26 3.60 -16.83 2.58
C GLN A 26 2.28 -17.53 2.93
N VAL A 27 1.99 -18.62 2.22
CA VAL A 27 0.76 -19.40 2.44
C VAL A 27 0.93 -20.33 3.64
N VAL A 28 -0.07 -20.35 4.52
CA VAL A 28 -0.18 -21.28 5.64
C VAL A 28 -1.24 -22.32 5.32
N THR A 29 -0.91 -23.60 5.51
CA THR A 29 -1.77 -24.74 5.22
C THR A 29 -2.14 -25.52 6.49
N ARG A 30 -3.28 -26.20 6.46
CA ARG A 30 -3.70 -27.16 7.49
C ARG A 30 -4.17 -28.44 6.82
N HIS A 31 -3.44 -29.53 7.04
CA HIS A 31 -3.71 -30.82 6.38
C HIS A 31 -3.63 -30.73 4.85
N GLY A 32 -2.73 -29.90 4.33
CA GLY A 32 -2.53 -29.69 2.89
C GLY A 32 -3.44 -28.64 2.27
N GLU A 33 -4.50 -28.21 2.96
CA GLU A 33 -5.41 -27.16 2.49
C GLU A 33 -4.91 -25.77 2.88
N GLU A 34 -4.99 -24.79 1.98
CA GLU A 34 -4.64 -23.39 2.26
C GLU A 34 -5.68 -22.77 3.21
N VAL A 35 -5.22 -22.21 4.34
CA VAL A 35 -6.13 -21.67 5.38
C VAL A 35 -5.85 -20.21 5.74
N ALA A 36 -4.65 -19.71 5.47
CA ALA A 36 -4.29 -18.33 5.69
C ALA A 36 -3.09 -17.92 4.81
N VAL A 37 -2.88 -16.61 4.68
CA VAL A 37 -1.69 -16.05 4.04
C VAL A 37 -1.11 -14.96 4.95
N VAL A 38 0.21 -14.95 5.09
CA VAL A 38 0.95 -13.88 5.76
C VAL A 38 1.53 -12.98 4.68
N ILE A 39 1.24 -11.69 4.76
CA ILE A 39 1.73 -10.66 3.84
C ILE A 39 2.37 -9.51 4.61
N ASP A 40 3.21 -8.75 3.93
CA ASP A 40 3.72 -7.47 4.43
C ASP A 40 2.59 -6.50 4.80
N ILE A 41 2.81 -5.68 5.83
CA ILE A 41 1.78 -4.77 6.35
C ILE A 41 1.46 -3.63 5.39
N ALA A 42 2.42 -3.13 4.61
CA ALA A 42 2.17 -2.10 3.61
C ALA A 42 1.32 -2.68 2.47
N GLU A 43 1.61 -3.91 2.04
CA GLU A 43 0.78 -4.63 1.07
C GLU A 43 -0.64 -4.84 1.57
N TYR A 44 -0.81 -5.27 2.83
CA TYR A 44 -2.13 -5.39 3.44
C TYR A 44 -2.91 -4.07 3.44
N ARG A 45 -2.27 -2.96 3.84
CA ARG A 45 -2.89 -1.62 3.85
C ARG A 45 -3.30 -1.17 2.45
N ARG A 46 -2.44 -1.42 1.45
CA ARG A 46 -2.72 -1.14 0.05
C ARG A 46 -3.95 -1.92 -0.44
N LEU A 47 -3.99 -3.23 -0.18
CA LEU A 47 -5.11 -4.10 -0.57
C LEU A 47 -6.41 -3.75 0.17
N LYS A 48 -6.31 -3.37 1.44
CA LYS A 48 -7.45 -2.94 2.26
C LYS A 48 -8.00 -1.59 1.81
N GLY A 49 -7.23 -0.80 1.05
CA GLY A 49 -7.62 0.54 0.66
C GLY A 49 -7.53 1.53 1.81
N ASP A 50 -6.61 1.33 2.77
CA ASP A 50 -6.27 2.35 3.79
C ASP A 50 -5.49 3.54 3.16
N ALA A 51 -5.53 3.71 1.84
CA ALA A 51 -5.15 4.95 1.18
C ALA A 51 -6.30 5.95 1.36
N PRO A 52 -6.01 7.24 1.62
CA PRO A 52 -7.05 8.26 1.67
C PRO A 52 -7.87 8.19 0.37
N ASP A 53 -9.19 8.21 0.51
CA ASP A 53 -10.04 8.30 -0.67
C ASP A 53 -9.70 9.58 -1.46
N PHE A 54 -10.10 9.64 -2.73
CA PHE A 54 -9.74 10.78 -3.59
C PHE A 54 -10.12 12.14 -2.97
N ARG A 55 -11.23 12.20 -2.22
CA ARG A 55 -11.66 13.41 -1.51
C ARG A 55 -10.73 13.72 -0.34
N GLN A 56 -10.38 12.73 0.48
CA GLN A 56 -9.44 12.87 1.59
C GLN A 56 -8.04 13.25 1.11
N PHE A 57 -7.61 12.72 -0.04
CA PHE A 57 -6.34 13.08 -0.67
C PHE A 57 -6.34 14.55 -1.12
N LEU A 58 -7.41 15.02 -1.78
CA LEU A 58 -7.53 16.41 -2.20
C LEU A 58 -7.66 17.40 -1.02
N LEU A 59 -8.28 16.96 0.08
CA LEU A 59 -8.44 17.76 1.30
C LEU A 59 -7.26 17.61 2.27
N ALA A 60 -6.31 16.73 1.99
CA ALA A 60 -5.11 16.61 2.78
C ALA A 60 -4.33 17.91 2.60
N ASP A 61 -4.31 18.72 3.65
CA ASP A 61 -3.47 19.91 3.71
C ASP A 61 -2.02 19.42 3.67
N PRO A 62 -1.25 19.72 2.62
CA PRO A 62 0.15 19.35 2.61
C PRO A 62 0.90 20.32 3.54
N ASP A 63 2.07 19.93 4.03
CA ASP A 63 2.84 20.70 5.02
C ASP A 63 3.49 21.93 4.34
N TRP A 64 2.68 22.95 4.08
CA TRP A 64 3.05 24.16 3.36
C TRP A 64 3.60 25.14 4.37
N ASP A 65 4.70 25.81 4.03
CA ASP A 65 5.19 26.89 4.87
C ASP A 65 4.11 27.99 4.92
N ASP A 66 3.85 28.54 6.10
CA ASP A 66 2.86 29.59 6.31
C ASP A 66 3.19 30.83 5.45
N ASP A 67 4.45 30.97 5.06
CA ASP A 67 4.97 32.06 4.22
C ASP A 67 4.94 31.76 2.70
N ILE A 68 4.36 30.63 2.24
CA ILE A 68 4.26 30.36 0.80
C ILE A 68 3.25 31.32 0.14
N GLU A 69 3.75 32.16 -0.75
CA GLU A 69 2.93 33.00 -1.62
C GLU A 69 2.52 32.26 -2.91
N PHE A 70 1.22 32.29 -3.23
CA PHE A 70 0.66 31.83 -4.51
C PHE A 70 0.25 33.04 -5.36
N PRO A 71 1.20 33.72 -6.02
CA PRO A 71 0.85 34.84 -6.87
C PRO A 71 0.00 34.36 -8.04
N ARG A 72 -1.02 35.15 -8.39
CA ARG A 72 -1.87 34.86 -9.53
C ARG A 72 -1.04 34.93 -10.82
N ASN A 73 -0.98 33.83 -11.58
CA ASN A 73 -0.36 33.85 -12.89
C ASN A 73 -1.11 34.84 -13.81
N GLN A 74 -0.38 35.78 -14.41
CA GLN A 74 -0.89 36.80 -15.34
C GLN A 74 -0.58 36.48 -16.81
N ASP A 75 0.02 35.33 -17.09
CA ASP A 75 0.30 34.88 -18.44
C ASP A 75 -1.00 34.74 -19.23
N LEU A 76 -0.91 35.10 -20.52
CA LEU A 76 -2.00 34.84 -21.44
C LEU A 76 -2.21 33.33 -21.57
N PRO A 77 -3.46 32.86 -21.70
CA PRO A 77 -3.73 31.47 -22.04
C PRO A 77 -2.97 31.09 -23.30
N ARG A 78 -2.58 29.81 -23.39
CA ARG A 78 -2.09 29.26 -24.66
C ARG A 78 -3.14 29.48 -25.75
N GLU A 79 -2.70 29.75 -26.98
CA GLU A 79 -3.61 29.74 -28.13
C GLU A 79 -4.25 28.34 -28.24
N VAL A 80 -5.58 28.30 -28.29
CA VAL A 80 -6.36 27.07 -28.49
C VAL A 80 -7.22 27.28 -29.71
N ASP A 81 -7.10 26.37 -30.67
CA ASP A 81 -7.99 26.32 -31.82
C ASP A 81 -9.34 25.76 -31.38
N LEU A 82 -10.40 26.54 -31.59
CA LEU A 82 -11.77 26.19 -31.21
C LEU A 82 -12.61 26.01 -32.49
N ASP A 83 -12.21 25.03 -33.29
CA ASP A 83 -12.97 24.55 -34.44
C ASP A 83 -14.10 23.57 -34.01
#